data_AF-A0A5K0WDT2-F1
#
_entry.id   AF-A0A5K0WDT2-F1
#
_cell.length_a   1.000
_cell.length_b   1.000
_cell.length_c   1.000
_cell.angle_alpha   90.00
_cell.angle_beta   90.00
_cell.angle_gamma   90.00
#
_symmetry.space_group_name_H-M   'P 1'
#
loop_
_entity.id
_entity.type
_entity.pdbx_description
1 polymer ?
#
loop_
_entity_poly.entity_id
_entity_poly.type
_entity_poly.pdbx_seq_one_letter_code
_entity_poly.pdbx_strand_id
1 'polypeptide(L)' 'VLSVKLDEWTDEQVEAVARMGGNSVVNMKYEACLPDNLKPKPEAPAKERSAYI' A
#
# COMPACT_ATOMS: atom_id res chain seq x y z
N VAL A 1 -6.56 3.57 8.07
CA VAL A 1 -6.80 3.70 6.62
C VAL A 1 -7.80 4.83 6.43
N LEU A 2 -7.59 5.73 5.46
CA LEU A 2 -8.50 6.82 5.10
C LEU A 2 -8.89 6.71 3.63
N SER A 3 -10.12 7.07 3.30
CA SER A 3 -10.60 7.24 1.93
C SER A 3 -10.07 8.53 1.34
N VAL A 4 -9.46 8.46 0.15
CA VAL A 4 -8.98 9.63 -0.60
C VAL A 4 -10.13 10.54 -1.04
N LYS A 5 -11.37 10.03 -1.12
CA LYS A 5 -12.52 10.77 -1.68
C LYS A 5 -13.65 11.04 -0.68
N LEU A 6 -13.73 10.28 0.41
CA LEU A 6 -14.87 10.34 1.33
C LEU A 6 -14.52 10.93 2.70
N ASP A 7 -13.25 10.90 3.10
CA ASP A 7 -12.80 11.44 4.38
C ASP A 7 -12.17 12.81 4.16
N GLU A 8 -12.22 13.66 5.20
CA GLU A 8 -11.45 14.91 5.23
C GLU A 8 -9.97 14.63 5.52
N TRP A 9 -9.10 15.38 4.87
CA TRP A 9 -7.65 15.28 5.01
C TRP A 9 -7.09 16.63 5.42
N THR A 10 -6.16 16.64 6.37
CA THR A 10 -5.36 17.85 6.64
C THR A 10 -4.23 17.97 5.63
N ASP A 11 -3.75 19.19 5.40
CA ASP A 11 -2.63 19.45 4.49
C ASP A 11 -1.37 18.67 4.92
N GLU A 12 -1.14 18.49 6.23
CA GLU A 12 -0.02 17.70 6.75
C GLU A 12 -0.15 16.22 6.41
N GLN A 13 -1.37 15.66 6.40
CA GLN A 13 -1.61 14.28 6.02
C GLN A 13 -1.38 14.06 4.52
N VAL A 14 -1.83 15.01 3.68
CA VAL A 14 -1.57 14.98 2.24
C VAL A 14 -0.08 15.05 1.95
N GLU A 15 0.63 15.99 2.58
CA GLU A 15 2.07 16.16 2.44
C GLU A 15 2.84 14.92 2.92
N ALA A 16 2.42 14.30 4.02
CA ALA A 16 3.03 13.07 4.51
C ALA A 16 2.93 11.94 3.47
N VAL A 17 1.78 11.77 2.82
CA VAL A 17 1.61 10.76 1.75
C VAL A 17 2.42 11.11 0.51
N ALA A 18 2.47 12.39 0.11
CA ALA A 18 3.28 12.84 -1.01
C ALA A 18 4.78 12.55 -0.79
N ARG A 19 5.29 12.83 0.42
CA ARG A 19 6.69 12.58 0.79
C ARG A 19 7.08 11.11 0.83
N MET A 20 6.14 10.21 1.06
CA MET A 20 6.42 8.76 1.02
C MET A 20 6.78 8.24 -0.37
N GLY A 21 6.57 9.03 -1.44
CA GLY A 21 6.99 8.66 -2.79
C GLY A 21 6.09 7.64 -3.50
N GLY A 22 4.92 7.35 -2.93
CA GLY A 22 3.93 6.45 -3.50
C GLY A 22 4.29 4.96 -3.42
N ASN A 23 3.43 4.13 -4.01
CA ASN A 23 3.47 2.68 -3.82
C ASN A 23 4.76 2.04 -4.35
N SER A 24 5.37 2.57 -5.41
CA SER A 24 6.63 2.03 -5.94
C SER A 24 7.77 2.10 -4.94
N VAL A 25 7.94 3.25 -4.26
CA VAL A 25 8.98 3.44 -3.22
C VAL A 25 8.70 2.57 -2.01
N VAL A 26 7.44 2.46 -1.60
CA VAL A 26 7.03 1.61 -0.47
C VAL A 26 7.28 0.13 -0.77
N ASN A 27 6.94 -0.35 -1.98
CA ASN A 27 7.24 -1.72 -2.39
C ASN A 27 8.75 -1.99 -2.41
N MET A 28 9.58 -1.04 -2.88
CA MET A 28 11.04 -1.18 -2.82
C MET A 28 11.61 -1.29 -1.40
N LYS A 29 10.84 -0.88 -0.38
CA LYS A 29 11.24 -1.00 1.03
C LYS A 29 10.73 -2.30 1.66
N TYR A 30 9.45 -2.61 1.48
CA TYR A 30 8.78 -3.71 2.18
C TYR A 30 8.76 -5.03 1.39
N GLU A 31 8.80 -4.96 0.07
CA GLU A 31 8.80 -6.11 -0.84
C GLU A 31 10.19 -6.40 -1.44
N ALA A 32 11.23 -5.67 -1.03
CA ALA A 32 12.57 -5.67 -1.63
C ALA A 32 13.22 -7.07 -1.74
N CYS A 33 12.89 -7.95 -0.79
CA CYS A 33 13.45 -9.29 -0.66
C CYS A 33 12.42 -10.40 -0.89
N LEU A 34 11.22 -10.05 -1.39
CA LEU A 34 10.18 -11.03 -1.66
C LEU A 34 10.32 -11.58 -3.09
N PRO A 35 10.14 -12.89 -3.30
CA PRO A 35 10.04 -13.46 -4.64
C PRO A 35 8.84 -12.88 -5.41
N ASP A 36 9.00 -12.66 -6.71
CA ASP A 36 8.00 -12.04 -7.59
C ASP A 36 6.62 -12.76 -7.60
N ASN A 37 6.60 -14.05 -7.25
CA ASN A 37 5.39 -14.88 -7.28
C ASN A 37 4.57 -14.86 -5.97
N LEU A 38 5.04 -14.17 -4.92
CA LEU A 38 4.36 -14.17 -3.62
C LEU A 38 3.25 -13.13 -3.51
N LYS A 39 3.29 -12.08 -4.34
CA LYS A 39 2.32 -10.98 -4.27
C LYS A 39 0.94 -11.45 -4.76
N PRO A 40 -0.11 -11.37 -3.93
CA PRO A 40 -1.43 -11.85 -4.31
C PRO A 40 -2.03 -11.00 -5.43
N LYS A 41 -2.75 -11.66 -6.34
CA LYS A 41 -3.50 -11.00 -7.41
C LYS A 41 -4.76 -10.30 -6.87
N PRO A 42 -5.35 -9.33 -7.60
CA PRO A 42 -6.59 -8.67 -7.18
C PRO A 42 -7.74 -9.65 -6.91
N GLU A 43 -7.80 -10.76 -7.65
CA GLU A 43 -8.82 -11.80 -7.53
C GLU A 43 -8.55 -12.80 -6.40
N ALA A 44 -7.40 -12.70 -5.72
CA ALA A 44 -7.01 -13.62 -4.66
C ALA A 44 -8.00 -13.57 -3.46
N PRO A 45 -8.28 -14.71 -2.82
CA PRO A 45 -9.16 -14.77 -1.65
C PRO A 45 -8.70 -13.81 -0.55
N ALA A 46 -9.65 -13.29 0.23
CA ALA A 46 -9.35 -12.37 1.32
C ALA A 46 -8.30 -12.95 2.29
N LYS A 47 -8.39 -14.26 2.60
CA LYS A 47 -7.42 -14.98 3.45
C LYS A 47 -5.99 -14.91 2.93
N GLU A 48 -5.80 -15.02 1.62
CA GLU A 48 -4.46 -14.97 0.99
C GLU A 48 -3.90 -13.55 1.05
N ARG A 49 -4.71 -12.54 0.71
CA ARG A 49 -4.32 -11.13 0.82
C ARG A 49 -4.01 -10.72 2.26
N SER A 50 -4.78 -11.19 3.24
CA SER A 50 -4.54 -10.95 4.67
C SER A 50 -3.32 -11.67 5.23
N ALA A 51 -2.82 -12.73 4.60
CA ALA A 51 -1.58 -13.37 5.00
C ALA A 51 -0.34 -12.64 4.48
N TYR A 52 -0.52 -11.80 3.45
CA TYR A 52 0.54 -10.99 2.84
C TYR A 52 0.67 -9.59 3.47
N ILE A 53 -0.46 -9.02 3.93
CA ILE A 53 -0.54 -7.72 4.63
C ILE A 53 -0.16 -7.88 6.09
#